data_AF-A0A969T7W8-F1
#
_entry.id   AF-A0A969T7W8-F1
#
_cell.length_a   1.000
_cell.length_b   1.000
_cell.length_c   1.000
_cell.angle_alpha   90.00
_cell.angle_beta   90.00
_cell.angle_gamma   90.00
#
_symmetry.space_group_name_H-M   'P 1'
#
loop_
_entity.id
_entity.type
_entity.pdbx_description
1 polymer ?
#
loop_
_entity_poly.entity_id
_entity_poly.type
_entity_poly.pdbx_seq_one_letter_code
_entity_poly.pdbx_strand_id
1 'polypeptide(L)'
;MIDNTSVAIATKDTRPLPAAAGKEKRSFRHIWQQHKVLYLMLIPAAILLAVLHFYPLWGLGLAFVDYNPVRGLAESEFVGLENFQLVFGRPETANILRNTVTIAVGKSLSGNMKQLTGTGSFNSF
;
A
#
# COMPACT_ATOMS: atom_id res chain seq x y z
N MET A 1 -35.85 -50.62 38.16
CA MET A 1 -35.32 -49.67 39.17
C MET A 1 -34.20 -48.89 38.52
N ILE A 2 -34.48 -47.68 38.03
CA ILE A 2 -33.44 -46.70 37.66
C ILE A 2 -33.56 -45.60 38.71
N ASP A 3 -32.46 -45.33 39.39
CA ASP A 3 -32.40 -44.44 40.52
C ASP A 3 -32.35 -42.97 40.03
N ASN A 4 -33.21 -42.15 40.63
CA ASN A 4 -33.23 -40.70 40.45
C ASN A 4 -31.97 -40.02 41.01
N THR A 5 -31.06 -40.78 41.63
CA THR A 5 -29.73 -40.35 42.07
C THR A 5 -28.78 -40.04 40.90
N SER A 6 -28.96 -40.69 39.74
CA SER A 6 -28.08 -40.52 38.58
C SER A 6 -28.25 -39.18 37.84
N VAL A 7 -29.42 -38.53 37.96
CA VAL A 7 -29.69 -37.23 37.30
C VAL A 7 -29.22 -36.04 38.14
N ALA A 8 -29.16 -36.20 39.47
CA ALA A 8 -28.76 -35.12 40.40
C ALA A 8 -27.25 -34.79 40.37
N ILE A 9 -26.42 -35.69 39.84
CA ILE A 9 -24.96 -35.51 39.70
C ILE A 9 -24.56 -34.76 38.43
N ALA A 10 -25.46 -34.64 37.44
CA ALA A 10 -25.15 -33.93 36.18
C ALA A 10 -25.36 -32.40 36.27
N THR A 11 -26.05 -31.89 37.30
CA THR A 11 -26.42 -30.46 37.41
C THR A 11 -25.51 -29.66 38.34
N LYS A 12 -24.51 -30.30 38.97
CA LYS A 12 -23.61 -29.64 39.94
C LYS A 12 -22.20 -29.39 39.41
N ASP A 13 -21.99 -29.51 38.10
CA ASP A 13 -20.78 -29.01 37.46
C ASP A 13 -20.96 -27.52 37.12
N THR A 14 -21.16 -26.70 38.15
CA THR A 14 -20.91 -25.27 38.09
C THR A 14 -19.42 -25.04 38.30
N ARG A 15 -18.57 -25.59 37.43
CA ARG A 15 -17.26 -25.00 37.20
C ARG A 15 -17.53 -23.52 36.91
N PRO A 16 -17.04 -22.56 37.70
CA PRO A 16 -17.18 -21.17 37.34
C PRO A 16 -16.55 -21.06 35.95
N LEU A 17 -17.39 -20.75 34.95
CA LEU A 17 -16.92 -20.38 33.62
C LEU A 17 -15.80 -19.36 33.85
N PRO A 18 -14.58 -19.57 33.32
CA PRO A 18 -13.45 -18.69 33.58
C PRO A 18 -13.94 -17.26 33.38
N ALA A 19 -13.98 -16.53 34.50
CA ALA A 19 -14.57 -15.21 34.59
C ALA A 19 -14.02 -14.39 33.43
N ALA A 20 -14.96 -13.85 32.64
CA ALA A 20 -14.73 -13.08 31.43
C ALA A 20 -13.32 -12.49 31.40
N ALA A 21 -12.47 -13.04 30.54
CA ALA A 21 -11.13 -12.53 30.28
C ALA A 21 -11.27 -11.02 30.11
N GLY A 22 -10.88 -10.29 31.16
CA GLY A 22 -10.97 -8.86 31.18
C GLY A 22 -10.25 -8.39 29.94
N LYS A 23 -10.95 -7.65 29.08
CA LYS A 23 -10.30 -6.91 28.01
C LYS A 23 -9.41 -5.89 28.70
N GLU A 24 -8.23 -6.30 29.16
CA GLU A 24 -7.19 -5.41 29.60
C GLU A 24 -7.04 -4.41 28.47
N LYS A 25 -7.40 -3.16 28.75
CA LYS A 25 -7.13 -2.05 27.85
C LYS A 25 -5.61 -1.94 27.83
N ARG A 26 -4.96 -2.74 26.98
CA ARG A 26 -3.52 -2.66 26.73
C ARG A 26 -3.24 -1.22 26.34
N SER A 27 -2.70 -0.47 27.28
CA SER A 27 -2.41 0.94 27.10
C SER A 27 -1.47 1.08 25.92
N PHE A 28 -1.86 1.84 24.90
CA PHE A 28 -1.05 2.10 23.70
C PHE A 28 0.37 2.59 24.05
N ARG A 29 0.52 3.23 25.23
CA ARG A 29 1.82 3.63 25.78
C ARG A 29 2.76 2.46 26.08
N HIS A 30 2.24 1.31 26.53
CA HIS A 30 3.07 0.15 26.86
C HIS A 30 3.60 -0.55 25.59
N ILE A 31 2.78 -0.60 24.54
CA ILE A 31 3.16 -1.13 23.22
C ILE A 31 4.22 -0.22 22.56
N TRP A 32 4.05 1.11 22.66
CA TRP A 32 5.03 2.08 22.18
C TRP A 32 6.38 2.00 22.90
N GLN A 33 6.38 1.73 24.21
CA GLN A 33 7.62 1.59 25.00
C GLN A 33 8.39 0.30 24.69
N GLN A 34 7.68 -0.80 24.38
CA GLN A 34 8.30 -2.10 24.10
C GLN A 34 8.95 -2.18 22.70
N HIS A 35 8.47 -1.40 21.72
CA HIS A 35 8.96 -1.46 20.34
C HIS A 35 9.79 -0.25 19.89
N LYS A 36 10.27 0.58 20.84
CA LYS A 36 11.08 1.77 20.53
C LYS A 36 12.27 1.50 19.61
N VAL A 37 12.98 0.39 19.83
CA VAL A 37 14.15 -0.01 19.03
C VAL A 37 13.76 -0.33 17.58
N LEU A 38 12.61 -0.97 17.37
CA LEU A 38 12.09 -1.27 16.03
C LEU A 38 11.74 0.01 15.27
N TYR A 39 11.08 0.96 15.93
CA TYR A 39 10.82 2.27 15.33
C TYR A 39 12.12 3.05 15.06
N LEU A 40 13.10 3.01 15.97
CA LEU A 40 14.38 3.70 15.80
C LEU A 40 15.16 3.20 14.57
N MET A 41 15.13 1.89 14.28
CA MET A 41 15.71 1.32 13.06
C MET A 41 14.91 1.64 11.79
N LEU A 42 13.59 1.81 11.90
CA LEU A 42 12.73 2.16 10.77
C LEU A 42 12.86 3.64 10.38
N ILE A 43 13.07 4.53 11.36
CA ILE A 43 13.18 5.98 11.16
C ILE A 43 14.14 6.37 10.02
N PRO A 44 15.40 5.88 9.94
CA PRO A 44 16.30 6.27 8.85
C PRO A 44 15.79 5.83 7.48
N ALA A 45 15.23 4.62 7.37
CA ALA A 45 14.62 4.15 6.13
C ALA A 45 13.38 4.97 5.74
N ALA A 46 12.55 5.32 6.71
CA ALA A 46 11.35 6.14 6.50
C ALA A 46 11.69 7.58 6.10
N ILE A 47 12.74 8.17 6.68
CA ILE A 47 13.22 9.51 6.30
C ILE A 47 13.75 9.49 4.87
N LEU A 48 14.58 8.50 4.52
CA LEU A 48 15.09 8.38 3.15
C LEU A 48 13.96 8.18 2.13
N LEU A 49 12.98 7.33 2.47
CA LEU A 49 11.79 7.15 1.63
C LEU A 49 11.03 8.48 1.47
N ALA A 50 10.80 9.19 2.57
CA ALA A 50 10.07 10.45 2.55
C ALA A 50 10.81 11.50 1.73
N VAL A 51 12.12 11.67 1.91
CA VAL A 51 12.90 12.62 1.11
C VAL A 51 12.85 12.24 -0.36
N LEU A 52 13.15 10.98 -0.71
CA LEU A 52 13.20 10.55 -2.11
C LEU A 52 11.83 10.52 -2.79
N HIS A 53 10.72 10.43 -2.07
CA HIS A 53 9.38 10.43 -2.66
C HIS A 53 8.73 11.82 -2.62
N PHE A 54 8.82 12.55 -1.51
CA PHE A 54 8.18 13.88 -1.40
C PHE A 54 8.98 14.96 -2.15
N TYR A 55 10.31 14.85 -2.20
CA TYR A 55 11.13 15.81 -2.93
C TYR A 55 10.83 15.85 -4.44
N PRO A 56 10.81 14.72 -5.19
CA PRO A 56 10.46 14.78 -6.62
C PRO A 56 9.00 15.19 -6.86
N LEU A 57 8.09 14.93 -5.91
CA LEU A 57 6.70 15.37 -6.02
C LEU A 57 6.56 16.90 -5.94
N TRP A 58 7.48 17.61 -5.29
CA TRP A 58 7.52 19.07 -5.35
C TRP A 58 7.66 19.58 -6.80
N GLY A 59 8.36 18.83 -7.64
CA GLY A 59 8.53 19.12 -9.06
C GLY A 59 7.24 19.07 -9.89
N LEU A 60 6.14 18.51 -9.36
CA LEU A 60 4.85 18.52 -10.06
C LEU A 60 4.32 19.94 -10.30
N GLY A 61 4.71 20.91 -9.45
CA GLY A 61 4.40 22.33 -9.67
C GLY A 61 4.97 22.89 -10.97
N LEU A 62 6.07 22.31 -11.48
CA LEU A 62 6.71 22.75 -12.73
C LEU A 62 5.81 22.56 -13.95
N ALA A 63 4.85 21.63 -13.90
CA ALA A 63 3.91 21.43 -14.98
C ALA A 63 2.95 22.62 -15.19
N PHE A 64 2.81 23.51 -14.19
CA PHE A 64 1.91 24.67 -14.24
C PHE A 64 2.62 25.98 -14.57
N VAL A 65 3.94 25.97 -14.74
CA VAL A 65 4.74 27.13 -15.11
C VAL A 65 5.42 26.88 -16.45
N ASP A 66 5.70 27.93 -17.21
CA ASP A 66 6.53 27.83 -18.41
C ASP A 66 8.01 27.75 -17.99
N TYR A 67 8.44 26.53 -17.66
CA TYR A 67 9.78 26.28 -17.16
C TYR A 67 10.81 26.21 -18.30
N ASN A 68 11.62 27.25 -18.44
CA ASN A 68 12.78 27.24 -19.31
C ASN A 68 14.08 27.01 -18.51
N PRO A 69 14.79 25.89 -18.70
CA PRO A 69 16.01 25.58 -17.95
C PRO A 69 17.15 26.57 -18.19
N VAL A 70 17.11 27.35 -19.28
CA VAL A 70 18.12 28.36 -19.63
C VAL A 70 17.90 29.68 -18.88
N ARG A 71 16.64 30.05 -18.59
CA ARG A 71 16.28 31.33 -17.95
C ARG A 71 16.13 31.22 -16.44
N GLY A 72 16.07 30.00 -15.91
CA GLY A 72 15.97 29.72 -14.47
C GLY A 72 14.55 29.79 -13.92
N LEU A 73 14.33 29.21 -12.73
CA LEU A 73 13.02 29.10 -12.07
C LEU A 73 12.41 30.45 -11.64
N ALA A 74 13.22 31.52 -11.57
CA ALA A 74 12.80 32.80 -11.01
C ALA A 74 12.03 33.70 -12.00
N GLU A 75 12.14 33.46 -13.31
CA GLU A 75 11.44 34.22 -14.35
C GLU A 75 10.26 33.45 -14.98
N SER A 76 9.96 32.22 -14.53
CA SER A 76 8.92 31.41 -15.17
C SER A 76 7.51 31.92 -14.86
N GLU A 77 6.74 32.20 -15.91
CA GLU A 77 5.35 32.63 -15.79
C GLU A 77 4.42 31.44 -15.47
N PHE A 78 3.39 31.68 -14.66
CA PHE A 78 2.39 30.66 -14.33
C PHE A 78 1.36 30.53 -15.46
N VAL A 79 1.46 29.45 -16.23
CA VAL A 79 0.63 29.17 -17.42
C VAL A 79 -0.52 28.18 -17.17
N GLY A 80 -0.61 27.64 -15.95
CA GLY A 80 -1.71 26.77 -15.54
C GLY A 80 -1.77 25.47 -16.35
N LEU A 81 -2.86 25.27 -17.12
CA LEU A 81 -3.11 24.02 -17.85
C LEU A 81 -2.61 24.02 -19.31
N GLU A 82 -1.97 25.09 -19.76
CA GLU A 82 -1.51 25.22 -21.15
C GLU A 82 -0.55 24.09 -21.55
N ASN A 83 0.41 23.76 -20.68
CA ASN A 83 1.35 22.65 -20.88
C ASN A 83 0.65 21.31 -21.09
N PHE A 84 -0.47 21.06 -20.38
CA PHE A 84 -1.25 19.84 -20.54
C PHE A 84 -1.97 19.83 -21.90
N GLN A 85 -2.60 20.93 -22.29
CA GLN A 85 -3.27 21.03 -23.59
C GLN A 85 -2.27 20.85 -24.75
N LEU A 86 -1.06 21.41 -24.63
CA LEU A 86 0.00 21.25 -25.61
C LEU A 86 0.44 19.79 -25.76
N VAL A 87 0.55 19.05 -24.66
CA VAL A 87 0.92 17.63 -24.69
C VAL A 87 -0.22 16.77 -25.23
N PHE A 88 -1.45 16.96 -24.75
CA PHE A 88 -2.60 16.14 -25.15
C PHE A 88 -3.19 16.51 -26.52
N GLY A 89 -2.95 17.73 -27.01
CA GLY A 89 -3.36 18.18 -28.34
C GLY A 89 -2.51 17.60 -29.47
N ARG A 90 -1.36 16.99 -29.16
CA ARG A 90 -0.51 16.34 -30.16
C ARG A 90 -1.08 14.97 -30.54
N PRO A 91 -1.26 14.67 -31.84
CA PRO A 91 -1.78 13.38 -32.29
C PRO A 91 -0.86 12.21 -31.92
N GLU A 92 0.46 12.47 -31.82
CA GLU A 92 1.46 11.48 -31.41
C GLU A 92 1.24 11.00 -29.97
N THR A 93 0.87 11.90 -29.05
CA THR A 93 0.64 11.57 -27.65
C THR A 93 -0.46 10.52 -27.51
N ALA A 94 -1.56 10.66 -28.26
CA ALA A 94 -2.65 9.68 -28.26
C ALA A 94 -2.20 8.30 -28.78
N ASN A 95 -1.37 8.29 -29.84
CA ASN A 95 -0.82 7.05 -30.40
C ASN A 95 0.12 6.36 -29.39
N ILE A 96 1.00 7.11 -28.74
CA ILE A 96 1.93 6.57 -27.72
C ILE A 96 1.16 6.02 -26.53
N LEU A 97 0.16 6.76 -26.02
CA LEU A 97 -0.67 6.31 -24.91
C LEU A 97 -1.39 5.01 -25.24
N ARG A 98 -1.97 4.89 -26.44
CA ARG A 98 -2.62 3.66 -26.90
C ARG A 98 -1.64 2.48 -26.95
N ASN A 99 -0.43 2.70 -27.45
CA ASN A 99 0.60 1.66 -27.51
C ASN A 99 1.03 1.21 -26.11
N THR A 100 1.31 2.14 -25.20
CA THR A 100 1.69 1.84 -23.82
C THR A 100 0.59 1.08 -23.08
N VAL A 101 -0.67 1.49 -23.22
CA VAL A 101 -1.81 0.77 -22.62
C VAL A 101 -1.94 -0.63 -23.19
N THR A 102 -1.81 -0.80 -24.51
CA THR A 102 -1.89 -2.11 -25.16
C THR A 102 -0.81 -3.06 -24.64
N ILE A 103 0.44 -2.58 -24.51
CA ILE A 103 1.56 -3.36 -23.95
C ILE A 103 1.33 -3.67 -22.46
N ALA A 104 0.91 -2.68 -21.66
CA ALA A 104 0.69 -2.85 -20.23
C ALA A 104 -0.42 -3.86 -19.94
N VAL A 105 -1.55 -3.75 -20.65
CA VAL A 105 -2.68 -4.69 -20.54
C VAL A 105 -2.24 -6.08 -21.02
N GLY A 106 -1.58 -6.18 -22.17
CA GLY A 106 -1.07 -7.45 -22.68
C GLY A 106 -0.13 -8.14 -21.68
N LYS A 107 0.79 -7.38 -21.06
CA LYS A 107 1.72 -7.89 -20.06
C LYS A 107 1.03 -8.31 -18.76
N SER A 108 0.11 -7.49 -18.25
CA SER A 108 -0.66 -7.78 -17.03
C SER A 108 -1.48 -9.05 -17.18
N LEU A 109 -2.18 -9.20 -18.31
CA LEU A 109 -3.00 -10.38 -18.61
C LEU A 109 -2.15 -11.62 -18.83
N SER A 110 -1.03 -11.52 -19.58
CA SER A 110 -0.13 -12.67 -19.79
C SER A 110 0.46 -13.19 -18.47
N GLY A 111 0.86 -12.29 -17.56
CA GLY A 111 1.38 -12.67 -16.25
C GLY A 111 0.35 -13.37 -15.37
N ASN A 112 -0.89 -12.88 -15.33
CA ASN A 112 -1.97 -13.51 -14.57
C ASN A 112 -2.40 -14.86 -15.19
N MET A 113 -2.44 -14.96 -16.52
CA MET A 113 -2.77 -16.20 -17.21
C MET A 113 -1.70 -17.29 -16.97
N LYS A 114 -0.41 -16.93 -17.04
CA LYS A 114 0.69 -17.86 -16.75
C LYS A 114 0.67 -18.37 -15.30
N GLN A 115 0.25 -17.54 -14.35
CA GLN A 115 0.11 -17.94 -12.94
C GLN A 115 -1.04 -18.94 -12.72
N LEU A 116 -2.18 -18.75 -13.40
CA LEU A 116 -3.36 -19.60 -13.25
C LEU A 116 -3.21 -20.97 -13.95
N THR A 117 -2.41 -21.06 -15.01
CA THR A 117 -2.18 -22.32 -15.76
C THR A 117 -1.22 -23.30 -15.05
N GLY A 118 -0.76 -23.00 -13.83
CA GLY A 118 -0.07 -23.99 -13.00
C GLY A 118 1.18 -24.59 -13.65
N THR A 119 1.91 -23.84 -14.48
CA THR A 119 3.19 -24.31 -15.04
C THR A 119 4.29 -24.15 -13.99
N GLY A 120 4.17 -24.92 -12.91
CA GLY A 120 5.28 -25.27 -12.03
C GLY A 120 5.95 -26.53 -12.58
N SER A 121 6.76 -26.39 -13.63
CA SER A 121 7.84 -27.35 -13.95
C SER A 121 8.62 -26.84 -15.16
N PHE A 122 9.64 -26.03 -14.90
CA PHE A 122 10.91 -26.11 -15.63
C PHE A 122 12.01 -25.79 -14.60
N ASN A 123 12.04 -26.62 -13.57
CA ASN A 123 13.26 -26.83 -12.80
C ASN A 123 13.67 -28.29 -13.05
N SER A 124 14.24 -28.52 -14.22
CA SER A 124 15.09 -29.67 -14.51
C SER A 124 16.05 -29.25 -15.62
N PHE A 125 17.19 -28.72 -15.16
CA PHE A 125 18.40 -28.30 -15.89
C PHE A 125 18.37 -26.95 -16.61
#